data_AF-A0AAE7D7E4-F1
#
_entry.id   AF-A0AAE7D7E4-F1
#
_cell.length_a   1.000
_cell.length_b   1.000
_cell.length_c   1.000
_cell.angle_alpha   90.00
_cell.angle_beta   90.00
_cell.angle_gamma   90.00
#
_symmetry.space_group_name_H-M   'P 1'
#
loop_
_entity.id
_entity.type
_entity.pdbx_description
1 polymer ?
#
loop_
_entity_poly.entity_id
_entity_poly.type
_entity_poly.pdbx_seq_one_letter_code
_entity_poly.pdbx_strand_id
1 'polypeptide(L)'
;MVLKTKTRPAFLAAFLMLITFAASAQNKAILKDSTPEQLAKMQTEWMQEKLGLSTTQTAQVYDVNLQYARKNAPLLQSTAGKRSRFKKLKALQEEKLAALGKILDADQYKNYEALRKQMLNSIKESRK
;
A
#
# COMPACT_ATOMS: atom_id res chain seq x y z
N MET A 1 -23.25 -2.42 32.23
CA MET A 1 -23.27 -3.66 31.43
C MET A 1 -23.96 -3.33 30.11
N VAL A 2 -23.42 -3.44 28.89
CA VAL A 2 -22.29 -4.19 28.32
C VAL A 2 -21.73 -3.33 27.17
N LEU A 3 -20.45 -2.96 27.21
CA LEU A 3 -19.74 -2.33 26.09
C LEU A 3 -19.44 -3.42 25.05
N LYS A 4 -20.06 -3.30 23.86
CA LYS A 4 -19.87 -4.20 22.71
C LYS A 4 -18.39 -4.21 22.27
N THR A 5 -17.94 -5.40 21.93
CA THR A 5 -16.55 -5.85 21.90
C THR A 5 -15.73 -5.34 20.71
N LYS A 6 -14.44 -5.15 21.01
CA LYS A 6 -13.32 -4.89 20.10
C LYS A 6 -13.34 -5.81 18.86
N THR A 7 -13.39 -5.21 17.68
CA THR A 7 -12.77 -5.79 16.48
C THR A 7 -11.72 -4.82 15.96
N ARG A 8 -10.44 -5.17 16.10
CA ARG A 8 -9.31 -4.44 15.49
C ARG A 8 -8.92 -5.10 14.16
N PRO A 9 -9.49 -4.72 13.00
CA PRO A 9 -8.89 -5.06 11.71
C PRO A 9 -7.81 -4.03 11.38
N ALA A 10 -6.63 -4.12 12.00
CA ALA A 10 -5.48 -3.26 11.71
C ALA A 10 -4.35 -3.97 10.95
N PHE A 11 -4.58 -5.19 10.44
CA PHE A 11 -3.52 -6.02 9.86
C PHE A 11 -3.46 -6.00 8.32
N LEU A 12 -4.53 -5.60 7.63
CA LEU A 12 -4.57 -5.50 6.15
C LEU A 12 -4.27 -4.09 5.62
N ALA A 13 -4.61 -3.06 6.43
CA ALA A 13 -4.37 -1.65 6.12
C ALA A 13 -2.89 -1.31 5.90
N ALA A 14 -2.01 -1.89 6.73
CA ALA A 14 -0.57 -1.67 6.71
C ALA A 14 0.14 -2.16 5.44
N PHE A 15 -0.47 -3.11 4.73
CA PHE A 15 0.13 -3.72 3.55
C PHE A 15 -0.31 -3.04 2.24
N LEU A 16 -1.44 -2.34 2.28
CA LEU A 16 -1.97 -1.55 1.17
C LEU A 16 -1.64 -0.05 1.24
N MET A 17 -1.27 0.43 2.42
CA MET A 17 -0.87 1.83 2.64
C MET A 17 0.64 1.98 2.52
N LEU A 18 1.14 2.03 1.29
CA LEU A 18 2.37 2.77 0.95
C LEU A 18 2.02 4.24 0.60
N ILE A 19 1.00 4.79 1.23
CA ILE A 19 0.59 6.18 1.08
C ILE A 19 0.34 6.73 2.47
N THR A 20 1.13 7.72 2.84
CA THR A 20 1.02 8.50 4.05
C THR A 20 -0.37 9.10 4.20
N PHE A 21 -1.01 8.91 5.35
CA PHE A 21 -1.28 9.94 6.35
C PHE A 21 -1.67 9.20 7.64
N ALA A 22 -1.40 9.82 8.79
CA ALA A 22 -1.50 9.27 10.15
C ALA A 22 -2.54 8.15 10.34
N ALA A 23 -2.23 7.17 11.20
CA ALA A 23 -3.10 6.08 11.61
C ALA A 23 -4.36 6.55 12.41
N SER A 24 -5.03 7.60 11.95
CA SER A 24 -6.34 8.03 12.40
C SER A 24 -7.42 7.11 11.83
N ALA A 25 -8.53 6.98 12.54
CA ALA A 25 -9.68 6.21 12.08
C ALA A 25 -10.29 6.77 10.78
N GLN A 26 -10.11 8.07 10.50
CA GLN A 26 -10.60 8.73 9.29
C GLN A 26 -9.88 8.24 8.03
N ASN A 27 -8.54 8.09 8.07
CA ASN A 27 -7.77 7.59 6.93
C ASN A 27 -8.10 6.13 6.59
N LYS A 28 -8.52 5.33 7.57
CA LYS A 28 -8.99 3.95 7.33
C LYS A 28 -10.33 3.88 6.59
N ALA A 29 -11.22 4.84 6.82
CA ALA A 29 -12.50 4.91 6.12
C ALA A 29 -12.28 5.30 4.65
N ILE A 30 -11.48 6.34 4.40
CA ILE A 30 -11.10 6.79 3.05
C ILE A 30 -10.55 5.64 2.22
N LEU A 31 -9.65 4.84 2.79
CA LEU A 31 -9.02 3.73 2.06
C LEU A 31 -9.90 2.48 1.89
N LYS A 32 -10.97 2.35 2.69
CA LYS A 32 -11.95 1.28 2.51
C LYS A 32 -12.90 1.60 1.34
N ASP A 33 -13.18 2.87 1.10
CA ASP A 33 -14.17 3.33 0.13
C ASP A 33 -13.53 3.83 -1.18
N SER A 34 -12.19 3.82 -1.29
CA SER A 34 -11.46 4.25 -2.48
C SER A 34 -11.50 3.21 -3.61
N THR A 35 -11.59 3.67 -4.85
CA THR A 35 -11.45 2.81 -6.04
C THR A 35 -9.97 2.46 -6.31
N PRO A 36 -9.68 1.40 -7.09
CA PRO A 36 -8.32 1.09 -7.52
C PRO A 36 -7.60 2.27 -8.20
N GLU A 37 -8.31 3.05 -9.00
CA GLU A 37 -7.80 4.23 -9.70
C GLU A 37 -7.41 5.33 -8.72
N GLN A 38 -8.24 5.61 -7.72
CA GLN A 38 -7.93 6.59 -6.67
C GLN A 38 -6.71 6.15 -5.85
N LEU A 39 -6.64 4.87 -5.46
CA LEU A 39 -5.50 4.32 -4.75
C LEU A 39 -4.21 4.37 -5.57
N ALA A 40 -4.30 4.12 -6.88
CA ALA A 40 -3.16 4.20 -7.78
C ALA A 40 -2.66 5.63 -7.95
N LYS A 41 -3.58 6.58 -8.12
CA LYS A 41 -3.27 8.01 -8.21
C LYS A 41 -2.56 8.50 -6.95
N MET A 42 -3.13 8.25 -5.78
CA MET A 42 -2.54 8.65 -4.50
C MET A 42 -1.14 8.04 -4.28
N GLN A 43 -0.94 6.77 -4.64
CA GLN A 43 0.39 6.13 -4.56
C GLN A 43 1.38 6.81 -5.49
N THR A 44 0.95 7.14 -6.70
CA THR A 44 1.81 7.74 -7.72
C THR A 44 2.20 9.15 -7.33
N GLU A 45 1.26 9.97 -6.86
CA GLU A 45 1.54 11.34 -6.39
C GLU A 45 2.54 11.31 -5.23
N TRP A 46 2.36 10.41 -4.26
CA TRP A 46 3.32 10.24 -3.17
C TRP A 46 4.70 9.79 -3.67
N MET A 47 4.77 8.84 -4.60
CA MET A 47 6.04 8.39 -5.18
C MET A 47 6.71 9.51 -5.99
N GLN A 48 5.94 10.28 -6.75
CA GLN A 48 6.43 11.44 -7.51
C GLN A 48 7.07 12.46 -6.58
N GLU A 49 6.40 12.82 -5.48
CA GLU A 49 6.91 13.77 -4.50
C GLU A 49 8.17 13.25 -3.78
N LYS A 50 8.16 11.99 -3.33
CA LYS A 50 9.26 11.45 -2.50
C LYS A 50 10.47 10.96 -3.27
N LEU A 51 10.28 10.58 -4.54
CA LEU A 51 11.35 10.02 -5.38
C LEU A 51 11.78 10.97 -6.49
N GLY A 52 11.07 12.09 -6.70
CA GLY A 52 11.39 13.03 -7.78
C GLY A 52 11.20 12.39 -9.16
N LEU A 53 10.08 11.70 -9.38
CA LEU A 53 9.82 10.99 -10.64
C LEU A 53 9.70 11.98 -11.81
N SER A 54 10.28 11.62 -12.97
CA SER A 54 10.02 12.32 -14.22
C SER A 54 8.57 12.12 -14.68
N THR A 55 8.09 12.91 -15.65
CA THR A 55 6.75 12.75 -16.23
C THR A 55 6.54 11.35 -16.81
N THR A 56 7.54 10.82 -17.51
CA THR A 56 7.50 9.47 -18.10
C THR A 56 7.45 8.40 -17.01
N GLN A 57 8.29 8.50 -15.99
CA GLN A 57 8.28 7.56 -14.85
C GLN A 57 6.98 7.63 -14.08
N THR A 58 6.41 8.82 -13.90
CA THR A 58 5.12 9.03 -13.22
C THR A 58 3.99 8.28 -13.92
N ALA A 59 3.89 8.37 -15.25
CA ALA A 59 2.89 7.63 -16.03
C ALA A 59 3.08 6.11 -15.89
N GLN A 60 4.31 5.61 -16.03
CA GLN A 60 4.62 4.19 -15.91
C GLN A 60 4.35 3.65 -14.49
N VAL A 61 4.70 4.42 -13.46
CA VAL A 61 4.43 4.10 -12.06
C VAL A 61 2.93 4.07 -11.78
N TYR A 62 2.16 4.99 -12.37
CA TYR A 62 0.70 4.95 -12.27
C TYR A 62 0.12 3.66 -12.82
N ASP A 63 0.54 3.23 -14.01
CA ASP A 63 0.05 2.00 -14.63
C ASP A 63 0.36 0.76 -13.78
N VAL A 64 1.59 0.69 -13.25
CA VAL A 64 1.99 -0.36 -12.30
C VAL A 64 1.10 -0.31 -11.05
N ASN A 65 0.95 0.87 -10.44
CA ASN A 65 0.13 1.03 -9.23
C ASN A 65 -1.32 0.63 -9.47
N LEU A 66 -1.90 0.99 -10.61
CA LEU A 66 -3.26 0.64 -11.00
C LEU A 66 -3.42 -0.86 -11.21
N GLN A 67 -2.49 -1.49 -11.92
CA GLN A 67 -2.49 -2.93 -12.14
C GLN A 67 -2.55 -3.69 -10.80
N TYR A 68 -1.70 -3.33 -9.84
CA TYR A 68 -1.66 -4.02 -8.55
C TYR A 68 -2.80 -3.61 -7.62
N ALA A 69 -3.31 -2.38 -7.70
CA ALA A 69 -4.52 -1.98 -6.99
C ALA A 69 -5.72 -2.83 -7.42
N ARG A 70 -5.90 -3.06 -8.73
CA ARG A 70 -6.94 -3.92 -9.29
C ARG A 70 -6.77 -5.39 -8.87
N LYS A 71 -5.54 -5.92 -8.86
CA LYS A 71 -5.26 -7.28 -8.35
C LYS A 71 -5.54 -7.43 -6.85
N ASN A 72 -5.30 -6.38 -6.06
CA ASN A 72 -5.50 -6.39 -4.61
C ASN A 72 -6.98 -6.25 -4.21
N ALA A 73 -7.78 -5.50 -4.97
CA ALA A 73 -9.19 -5.23 -4.68
C ALA A 73 -10.02 -6.50 -4.35
N PRO A 74 -10.05 -7.57 -5.19
CA PRO A 74 -10.82 -8.77 -4.88
C PRO A 74 -10.26 -9.52 -3.66
N LEU A 75 -8.95 -9.46 -3.40
CA LEU A 75 -8.36 -10.09 -2.22
C LEU A 75 -8.81 -9.41 -0.93
N LEU A 76 -8.96 -8.09 -0.96
CA LEU A 76 -9.44 -7.32 0.19
C LEU A 76 -10.89 -7.60 0.52
N GLN A 77 -11.72 -7.73 -0.51
CA GLN A 77 -13.14 -8.07 -0.38
C GLN A 77 -13.38 -9.56 -0.11
N SER A 78 -12.38 -10.42 -0.34
CA SER A 78 -12.52 -11.86 -0.15
C SER A 78 -12.90 -12.24 1.29
N THR A 79 -13.63 -13.34 1.43
CA THR A 79 -13.92 -13.99 2.72
C THR A 79 -12.79 -14.93 3.16
N ALA A 80 -11.72 -15.06 2.37
CA ALA A 80 -10.59 -15.94 2.65
C ALA A 80 -9.91 -15.60 3.99
N GLY A 81 -9.41 -16.62 4.68
CA GLY A 81 -8.75 -16.48 5.97
C GLY A 81 -7.60 -15.47 5.96
N LYS A 82 -7.46 -14.71 7.06
CA LYS A 82 -6.51 -13.58 7.18
C LYS A 82 -5.09 -13.94 6.74
N ARG A 83 -4.57 -15.12 7.13
CA ARG A 83 -3.23 -15.60 6.77
C ARG A 83 -3.07 -15.84 5.27
N SER A 84 -4.05 -16.48 4.63
CA SER A 84 -4.03 -16.75 3.19
C SER A 84 -4.06 -15.46 2.38
N ARG A 85 -4.95 -14.53 2.76
CA ARG A 85 -5.03 -13.20 2.15
C ARG A 85 -3.73 -12.42 2.28
N PHE A 86 -3.12 -12.44 3.47
CA PHE A 86 -1.83 -11.80 3.71
C PHE A 86 -0.73 -12.39 2.82
N LYS A 87 -0.65 -13.72 2.67
CA LYS A 87 0.33 -14.37 1.78
C LYS A 87 0.15 -13.94 0.33
N LYS A 88 -1.09 -13.88 -0.17
CA LYS A 88 -1.39 -13.47 -1.55
C LYS A 88 -1.04 -12.00 -1.80
N LEU A 89 -1.46 -11.11 -0.90
CA LEU A 89 -1.10 -9.70 -0.98
C LEU A 89 0.43 -9.54 -0.93
N LYS A 90 1.12 -10.28 -0.05
CA LYS A 90 2.58 -10.28 0.02
C LYS A 90 3.23 -10.60 -1.31
N ALA A 91 2.79 -11.66 -1.98
CA ALA A 91 3.30 -12.03 -3.30
C ALA A 91 3.08 -10.90 -4.33
N LEU A 92 1.87 -10.33 -4.38
CA LEU A 92 1.55 -9.23 -5.30
C LEU A 92 2.40 -7.98 -5.07
N GLN A 93 2.75 -7.68 -3.82
CA GLN A 93 3.65 -6.58 -3.54
C GLN A 93 5.06 -6.86 -4.05
N GLU A 94 5.60 -8.05 -3.86
CA GLU A 94 6.95 -8.38 -4.36
C GLU A 94 6.98 -8.31 -5.89
N GLU A 95 5.92 -8.79 -6.57
CA GLU A 95 5.74 -8.57 -8.01
C GLU A 95 5.72 -7.07 -8.38
N LYS A 96 5.01 -6.24 -7.61
CA LYS A 96 4.99 -4.79 -7.79
C LYS A 96 6.39 -4.17 -7.66
N LEU A 97 7.17 -4.57 -6.66
CA LEU A 97 8.54 -4.07 -6.49
C LEU A 97 9.42 -4.40 -7.68
N ALA A 98 9.31 -5.63 -8.19
CA ALA A 98 10.07 -6.05 -9.36
C ALA A 98 9.66 -5.24 -10.60
N ALA A 99 8.38 -4.90 -10.75
CA ALA A 99 7.90 -4.02 -11.82
C ALA A 99 8.43 -2.59 -11.66
N LEU A 100 8.38 -2.03 -10.45
CA LEU A 100 8.90 -0.69 -10.16
C LEU A 100 10.42 -0.59 -10.38
N GLY A 101 11.18 -1.64 -10.06
CA GLY A 101 12.63 -1.68 -10.28
C GLY A 101 13.05 -1.63 -11.75
N LYS A 102 12.12 -1.78 -12.69
CA LYS A 102 12.36 -1.60 -14.14
C LYS A 102 12.12 -0.16 -14.62
N ILE A 103 11.49 0.67 -13.78
CA ILE A 103 11.06 2.04 -14.10
C ILE A 103 11.89 3.07 -13.33
N LEU A 104 12.13 2.79 -12.05
CA LEU A 104 12.90 3.65 -11.16
C LEU A 104 14.39 3.46 -11.44
N ASP A 105 15.16 4.54 -11.36
CA ASP A 105 16.61 4.43 -11.30
C ASP A 105 17.09 3.83 -9.95
N ALA A 106 18.38 3.57 -9.85
CA ALA A 106 18.96 2.91 -8.68
C ALA A 106 18.75 3.71 -7.38
N ASP A 107 18.86 5.03 -7.43
CA ASP A 107 18.73 5.90 -6.25
C ASP A 107 17.27 6.06 -5.83
N GLN A 108 16.37 6.26 -6.80
CA GLN A 108 14.92 6.27 -6.60
C GLN A 108 14.43 4.95 -6.01
N TYR A 109 14.89 3.81 -6.54
CA TYR A 109 14.49 2.49 -6.04
C TYR A 109 15.02 2.26 -4.61
N LYS A 110 16.26 2.62 -4.34
CA LYS A 110 16.86 2.53 -2.99
C LYS A 110 16.10 3.39 -1.98
N ASN A 111 15.75 4.62 -2.35
CA ASN A 111 14.96 5.51 -1.49
C ASN A 111 13.56 4.93 -1.23
N TYR A 112 12.90 4.43 -2.27
CA TYR A 112 11.60 3.77 -2.14
C TYR A 112 11.63 2.58 -1.18
N GLU A 113 12.62 1.69 -1.30
CA GLU A 113 12.81 0.56 -0.39
C GLU A 113 13.07 1.01 1.06
N ALA A 114 13.84 2.08 1.27
CA ALA A 114 14.08 2.65 2.60
C ALA A 114 12.79 3.19 3.23
N LEU A 115 12.02 4.00 2.50
CA LEU A 115 10.73 4.54 2.94
C LEU A 115 9.76 3.41 3.29
N ARG A 116 9.69 2.37 2.46
CA ARG A 116 8.86 1.19 2.72
C ARG A 116 9.27 0.46 4.00
N LYS A 117 10.57 0.23 4.21
CA LYS A 117 11.07 -0.43 5.44
C LYS A 117 10.75 0.39 6.68
N GLN A 118 10.87 1.71 6.61
CA GLN A 118 10.50 2.61 7.70
C GLN A 118 9.01 2.50 8.03
N MET A 119 8.11 2.49 7.04
CA MET A 119 6.68 2.29 7.26
C MET A 119 6.38 0.93 7.89
N LEU A 120 7.03 -0.15 7.42
CA LEU A 120 6.86 -1.48 8.00
C LEU A 120 7.31 -1.55 9.46
N ASN A 121 8.38 -0.84 9.82
CA ASN A 121 8.88 -0.80 11.19
C ASN A 121 7.95 -0.02 12.12
N SER A 122 7.43 1.15 11.71
CA SER A 122 6.48 1.92 12.53
C SER A 122 5.17 1.14 12.81
N ILE A 123 4.74 0.32 11.85
CA ILE A 123 3.60 -0.59 12.03
C ILE A 123 3.91 -1.69 13.04
N LYS A 124 5.15 -2.22 13.07
CA LYS A 124 5.55 -3.24 14.06
C LYS A 124 5.63 -2.63 15.46
N GLU A 125 6.19 -1.44 15.58
CA GLU A 125 6.33 -0.73 16.86
C GLU A 125 4.96 -0.37 17.46
N SER A 126 4.02 0.12 16.65
CA SER A 126 2.65 0.42 17.11
C SER A 126 1.81 -0.82 17.49
N ARG A 127 2.35 -2.02 17.31
CA ARG A 127 1.74 -3.30 17.72
C ARG A 127 2.36 -3.90 18.98
N LYS A 128 3.51 -3.39 19.45
CA LYS A 128 4.05 -3.72 20.77
C LYS A 128 3.24 -2.99 21.83
#